data_AF-A0A417Y5C4-F1
#
_entry.id   AF-A0A417Y5C4-F1
#
_cell.length_a   1.000
_cell.length_b   1.000
_cell.length_c   1.000
_cell.angle_alpha   90.00
_cell.angle_beta   90.00
_cell.angle_gamma   90.00
#
_symmetry.space_group_name_H-M   'P 1'
#
loop_
_entity.id
_entity.type
_entity.pdbx_description
1 polymer ?
#
loop_
_entity_poly.entity_id
_entity_poly.type
_entity_poly.pdbx_seq_one_letter_code
_entity_poly.pdbx_strand_id
1 'polypeptide(L)'
;MTAVTIDAVHAVTQLLPLASDDGVLWLLAAGPAGAVATYWLIFRYYRNTDKSHAFERDTIIHAQPVQGGEERVDHISKTRDKDIDGDNSKKHRERVQRLR
;
A
#
# COMPACT_ATOMS: atom_id res chain seq x y z
N MET A 1 -21.52 17.60 -24.89
CA MET A 1 -22.54 17.39 -23.82
C MET A 1 -23.74 16.57 -24.28
N THR A 2 -23.94 16.31 -25.58
CA THR A 2 -25.06 15.52 -26.12
C THR A 2 -24.84 14.00 -26.07
N ALA A 3 -23.60 13.52 -26.05
CA ALA A 3 -23.28 12.08 -25.96
C ALA A 3 -23.61 11.49 -24.57
N VAL A 4 -23.26 12.19 -23.48
CA VAL A 4 -23.53 11.75 -22.10
C VAL A 4 -25.04 11.64 -21.83
N THR A 5 -25.84 12.56 -22.40
CA THR A 5 -27.29 12.52 -22.28
C THR A 5 -27.90 11.33 -23.04
N ILE A 6 -27.30 10.91 -24.16
CA ILE A 6 -27.74 9.72 -24.91
C ILE A 6 -27.39 8.45 -24.13
N ASP A 7 -26.20 8.36 -23.54
CA ASP A 7 -25.77 7.21 -22.73
C ASP A 7 -26.63 7.04 -21.47
N ALA A 8 -26.97 8.12 -20.79
CA ALA A 8 -27.85 8.09 -19.63
C ALA A 8 -29.27 7.62 -19.99
N VAL A 9 -29.81 8.07 -21.12
CA VAL A 9 -31.12 7.64 -21.63
C VAL A 9 -31.09 6.15 -22.03
N HIS A 10 -29.99 5.69 -22.63
CA HIS A 10 -29.80 4.28 -22.97
C HIS A 10 -29.74 3.39 -21.73
N ALA A 11 -29.00 3.81 -20.71
CA ALA A 11 -28.90 3.09 -19.44
C ALA A 11 -30.26 2.98 -18.73
N VAL A 12 -31.04 4.07 -18.69
CA VAL A 12 -32.38 4.06 -18.09
C VAL A 12 -33.33 3.13 -18.86
N THR A 13 -33.24 3.11 -20.18
CA THR A 13 -34.06 2.23 -21.04
C THR A 13 -33.72 0.75 -20.84
N GLN A 14 -32.44 0.42 -20.59
CA GLN A 14 -31.98 -0.94 -20.28
C GLN A 14 -32.40 -1.42 -18.88
N LEU A 15 -32.61 -0.50 -17.94
CA LEU A 15 -33.05 -0.81 -16.57
C LEU A 15 -34.56 -0.99 -16.44
N LEU A 16 -35.35 -0.41 -17.34
CA LEU A 16 -36.80 -0.53 -17.36
C LEU A 16 -37.35 -1.98 -17.39
N PRO A 17 -36.81 -2.92 -18.19
CA PRO A 17 -37.24 -4.33 -18.16
C PRO A 17 -36.79 -5.10 -16.91
N LEU A 18 -35.78 -4.61 -16.16
CA LEU A 18 -35.43 -5.17 -14.86
C LEU A 18 -36.39 -4.70 -13.75
N ALA A 19 -37.23 -3.70 -14.01
CA ALA A 19 -38.23 -3.21 -13.07
C ALA A 19 -39.55 -4.03 -13.11
N SER A 20 -39.66 -5.05 -13.95
CA SER A 20 -40.76 -6.04 -13.90
C SER A 20 -40.45 -7.18 -12.92
N ASP A 21 -41.51 -7.83 -12.41
CA ASP A 21 -41.63 -8.70 -11.23
C ASP A 21 -40.37 -9.45 -10.72
N ASP A 22 -39.52 -10.01 -11.59
CA ASP A 22 -38.35 -10.81 -11.19
C ASP A 22 -37.06 -10.00 -10.94
N GLY A 23 -36.92 -8.79 -11.49
CA GLY A 23 -35.66 -8.02 -11.47
C GLY A 23 -35.60 -6.89 -10.42
N VAL A 24 -36.75 -6.52 -9.85
CA VAL A 24 -36.88 -5.35 -8.95
C VAL A 24 -36.01 -5.50 -7.70
N LEU A 25 -35.89 -6.71 -7.16
CA LEU A 25 -35.04 -6.97 -5.99
C LEU A 25 -33.55 -6.80 -6.31
N TRP A 26 -33.12 -7.17 -7.52
CA TRP A 26 -31.74 -6.98 -7.97
C TRP A 26 -31.41 -5.50 -8.19
N LEU A 27 -32.34 -4.73 -8.77
CA LEU A 27 -32.20 -3.28 -8.91
C LEU A 27 -32.13 -2.58 -7.54
N LEU A 28 -32.98 -3.00 -6.59
CA LEU A 28 -32.94 -2.47 -5.23
C LEU A 28 -31.63 -2.81 -4.52
N ALA A 29 -31.12 -4.03 -4.70
CA ALA A 29 -29.86 -4.47 -4.12
C ALA A 29 -28.64 -3.79 -4.75
N ALA A 30 -28.71 -3.37 -6.03
CA ALA A 30 -27.59 -2.77 -6.74
C ALA A 30 -27.02 -1.50 -6.05
N GLY A 31 -27.88 -0.70 -5.41
CA GLY A 31 -27.46 0.50 -4.66
C GLY A 31 -26.60 0.15 -3.44
N PRO A 32 -27.14 -0.56 -2.43
CA PRO A 32 -26.38 -0.99 -1.26
C PRO A 32 -25.17 -1.85 -1.61
N ALA A 33 -25.30 -2.76 -2.58
CA ALA A 33 -24.19 -3.58 -3.04
C ALA A 33 -23.06 -2.74 -3.65
N GLY A 34 -23.39 -1.74 -4.49
CA GLY A 34 -22.41 -0.81 -5.06
C GLY A 34 -21.70 0.02 -3.98
N ALA A 35 -22.43 0.49 -2.97
CA ALA A 35 -21.84 1.25 -1.86
C ALA A 35 -20.87 0.40 -1.03
N VAL A 36 -21.27 -0.82 -0.65
CA VAL A 36 -20.42 -1.76 0.09
C VAL A 36 -19.21 -2.18 -0.74
N ALA A 37 -19.40 -2.48 -2.03
CA ALA A 37 -18.30 -2.84 -2.92
C ALA A 37 -17.27 -1.72 -3.06
N THR A 38 -17.73 -0.47 -3.20
CA THR A 38 -16.85 0.70 -3.31
C THR A 38 -16.04 0.91 -2.01
N TYR A 39 -16.72 0.88 -0.86
CA TYR A 39 -16.05 0.99 0.44
C TYR A 39 -15.02 -0.12 0.62
N TRP A 40 -15.38 -1.36 0.29
CA TRP A 40 -14.49 -2.51 0.45
C TRP A 40 -13.28 -2.41 -0.50
N LEU A 41 -13.46 -1.99 -1.74
CA LEU A 41 -12.34 -1.82 -2.67
C LEU A 41 -11.32 -0.81 -2.12
N ILE A 42 -11.78 0.34 -1.61
CA ILE A 42 -10.93 1.36 -1.00
C ILE A 42 -10.26 0.82 0.26
N PHE A 43 -11.04 0.16 1.13
CA PHE A 43 -10.53 -0.39 2.38
C PHE A 43 -9.45 -1.44 2.12
N ARG A 44 -9.60 -2.32 1.11
CA ARG A 44 -8.59 -3.29 0.72
C ARG A 44 -7.38 -2.66 0.04
N TYR A 45 -7.57 -1.61 -0.77
CA TYR A 45 -6.46 -0.92 -1.42
C TYR A 45 -5.48 -0.32 -0.41
N TYR A 46 -6.00 0.22 0.69
CA TYR A 46 -5.17 0.79 1.76
C TYR A 46 -4.79 -0.23 2.85
N ARG A 47 -5.63 -1.22 3.14
CA ARG A 47 -5.26 -2.35 3.99
C ARG A 47 -4.31 -3.24 3.21
N ASN A 48 -3.02 -3.13 3.52
CA ASN A 48 -1.99 -4.10 3.12
C ASN A 48 -2.17 -5.50 3.75
N THR A 49 -3.40 -5.94 4.04
CA THR A 49 -3.71 -7.24 4.65
C THR A 49 -3.28 -8.40 3.75
N ASP A 50 -3.23 -8.20 2.43
CA ASP A 50 -2.79 -9.20 1.46
C ASP A 50 -1.30 -9.06 1.05
N LYS A 51 -0.55 -8.14 1.65
CA LYS A 51 0.86 -7.86 1.29
C LYS A 51 1.87 -8.22 2.38
N SER A 52 1.48 -9.00 3.39
CA SER A 52 2.39 -9.42 4.49
C SER A 52 3.66 -10.12 4.00
N HIS A 53 3.61 -10.82 2.85
CA HIS A 53 4.75 -11.60 2.31
C HIS A 53 5.53 -10.88 1.20
N ALA A 54 5.20 -9.63 0.87
CA ALA A 54 5.90 -8.89 -0.19
C ALA A 54 7.38 -8.63 0.16
N PHE A 55 7.71 -8.53 1.45
CA PHE A 55 9.07 -8.24 1.91
C PHE A 55 9.99 -9.46 2.01
N GLU A 56 9.49 -10.68 1.76
CA GLU A 56 10.30 -11.90 1.84
C GLU A 56 11.21 -12.09 0.62
N ARG A 57 10.88 -11.50 -0.54
CA ARG A 57 11.68 -11.62 -1.77
C ARG A 57 12.54 -10.38 -2.07
N ASP A 58 12.08 -9.21 -1.67
CA ASP A 58 12.77 -7.94 -1.98
C ASP A 58 13.92 -7.61 -1.02
N THR A 59 14.02 -8.33 0.11
CA THR A 59 15.12 -8.18 1.08
C THR A 59 16.23 -9.21 0.88
N ILE A 60 16.39 -9.76 -0.33
CA ILE A 60 17.61 -10.52 -0.68
C ILE A 60 18.72 -9.48 -0.85
N ILE A 61 19.38 -9.16 0.25
CA ILE A 61 20.61 -8.36 0.25
C ILE A 61 21.65 -9.19 -0.49
N HIS A 62 21.89 -8.87 -1.76
CA HIS A 62 23.04 -9.38 -2.48
C HIS A 62 24.29 -8.85 -1.78
N ALA A 63 24.96 -9.73 -1.03
CA ALA A 63 26.24 -9.42 -0.42
C ALA A 63 27.23 -9.08 -1.53
N GLN A 64 27.54 -7.79 -1.66
CA GLN A 64 28.66 -7.35 -2.48
C GLN A 64 29.94 -7.81 -1.80
N PRO A 65 30.93 -8.32 -2.55
CA PRO A 65 32.19 -8.72 -1.96
C PRO A 65 32.81 -7.49 -1.29
N VAL A 66 33.04 -7.58 0.03
CA VAL A 66 33.75 -6.55 0.77
C VAL A 66 35.23 -6.66 0.40
N GLN A 67 35.60 -6.05 -0.73
CA GLN A 67 36.98 -5.95 -1.17
C GLN A 67 37.61 -4.78 -0.41
N GLY A 68 38.21 -5.09 0.74
CA GLY A 68 38.96 -4.16 1.56
C GLY A 68 39.67 -4.95 2.64
N GLY A 69 41.00 -4.84 2.71
CA GLY A 69 41.76 -5.45 3.79
C GLY A 69 41.25 -4.94 5.14
N GLU A 70 41.19 -5.81 6.14
CA GLU A 70 40.82 -5.42 7.51
C GLU A 70 41.91 -4.51 8.09
N GLU A 71 41.74 -3.19 7.99
CA GLU A 71 42.49 -2.23 8.78
C GLU A 71 41.74 -2.01 10.09
N ARG A 72 42.34 -2.43 11.21
CA ARG A 72 41.78 -2.19 12.54
C ARG A 72 41.93 -0.71 12.88
N VAL A 73 40.85 0.04 12.78
CA VAL A 73 40.82 1.49 13.06
C VAL A 73 40.80 1.79 14.56
N ASP A 74 40.12 0.97 15.37
CA ASP A 74 40.02 1.22 16.82
C ASP A 74 39.69 -0.06 17.63
N HIS A 75 39.93 -0.02 18.95
CA HIS A 75 39.64 -1.10 19.89
C HIS A 75 38.84 -0.57 21.09
N ILE A 76 37.55 -0.91 21.14
CA ILE A 76 36.66 -0.56 22.26
C ILE A 76 36.61 -1.73 23.25
N SER A 77 37.12 -1.51 24.47
CA SER A 77 37.18 -2.54 25.51
C SER A 77 35.98 -2.52 26.48
N LYS A 78 35.23 -1.42 26.55
CA LYS A 78 34.02 -1.27 27.37
C LYS A 78 33.08 -0.22 26.79
N THR A 79 31.85 -0.61 26.46
CA THR A 79 30.78 0.32 26.08
C THR A 79 30.16 0.92 27.34
N ARG A 80 30.37 2.22 27.58
CA ARG A 80 29.66 2.99 28.62
C ARG A 80 28.51 3.82 28.06
N ASP A 81 28.55 4.11 26.77
CA ASP A 81 27.54 4.93 26.12
C ASP A 81 26.31 4.11 25.81
N LYS A 82 25.16 4.70 26.12
CA LYS A 82 23.83 4.11 25.88
C LYS A 82 23.33 4.37 24.47
N ASP A 83 23.92 5.36 23.79
CA ASP A 83 23.51 5.86 22.50
C ASP A 83 24.72 5.85 21.54
N ILE A 84 24.43 5.74 20.24
CA ILE A 84 25.43 5.73 19.18
C ILE A 84 25.65 7.17 18.69
N ASP A 85 26.90 7.58 18.54
CA ASP A 85 27.22 8.87 17.96
C ASP A 85 26.67 8.98 16.52
N GLY A 86 25.78 9.96 16.31
CA GLY A 86 25.09 10.15 15.03
C GLY A 86 23.82 9.31 14.85
N ASP A 87 23.24 8.77 15.93
CA ASP A 87 21.92 8.14 15.85
C ASP A 87 20.84 9.12 15.34
N ASN A 88 19.81 8.56 14.69
CA ASN A 88 18.66 9.34 14.23
C ASN A 88 17.37 8.94 14.96
N SER A 89 17.49 8.31 16.14
CA SER A 89 16.36 7.74 16.89
C SER A 89 15.27 8.77 17.20
N LYS A 90 15.67 10.00 17.51
CA LYS A 90 14.78 11.14 17.76
C LYS A 90 14.44 11.97 16.51
N LYS A 91 15.12 11.72 15.39
CA LYS A 91 15.02 12.46 14.13
C LYS A 91 14.89 11.52 12.93
N HIS A 92 13.83 10.72 12.95
CA HIS A 92 13.56 9.63 12.00
C HIS A 92 13.52 10.02 10.51
N ARG A 93 13.48 11.32 10.18
CA ARG A 93 13.50 11.83 8.79
C ARG A 93 14.90 12.20 8.30
N GLU A 94 15.87 12.31 9.20
CA GLU A 94 17.26 12.58 8.86
C GLU A 94 17.96 11.25 8.58
N ARG A 95 18.63 11.13 7.43
CA ARG A 95 19.40 9.92 7.08
C ARG A 95 20.70 9.91 7.87
N VAL A 96 21.01 8.78 8.50
CA VAL A 96 22.32 8.52 9.10
C VAL A 96 23.38 8.57 7.99
N GLN A 97 24.41 9.38 8.20
CA GLN A 97 25.56 9.43 7.31
C GLN A 97 26.51 8.28 7.68
N ARG A 98 26.98 7.52 6.69
CA ARG A 98 28.03 6.53 6.94
C ARG A 98 29.32 7.28 7.24
N LEU A 99 30.00 6.85 8.32
CA LEU A 99 31.35 7.29 8.64
C LEU A 99 32.25 7.08 7.41
N ARG A 100 33.12 8.04 7.14
CA ARG A 100 34.00 8.06 5.96
C ARG A 100 35.35 7.46 6.30
#